data_AF-A0A024VLW6-F1
#
_entry.id   AF-A0A024VLW6-F1
#
_cell.length_a   1.000
_cell.length_b   1.000
_cell.length_c   1.000
_cell.angle_alpha   90.00
_cell.angle_beta   90.00
_cell.angle_gamma   90.00
#
_symmetry.space_group_name_H-M   'P 1'
#
loop_
_entity.id
_entity.type
_entity.pdbx_description
1 polymer ?
#
loop_
_entity_poly.entity_id
_entity_poly.type
_entity_poly.pdbx_seq_one_letter_code
_entity_poly.pdbx_strand_id
1 'polypeptide(L)'
;MCMGSNELRGLISKEEIEAISHMSYHQRIAFSTKYGIPWPCKNKCTFGYDIYACPRGWLNLMNSGACKAPDDYIAPNNCPRITHFDYMDINEKEKFSKICNVKWLCVENSQRDYSKCPIYFEYIKEGNYKGMCKPDEKYKGPCKEAQDILTLNLEQKYNFEETCEAQFPNLQIKDIPQTEQDSISPSTMEKLLNGTDLTNKSVTLE
;
A
#
# COMPACT_ATOMS: atom_id res chain seq x y z
N MET A 1 -14.91 3.70 -4.52
CA MET A 1 -15.72 3.58 -5.76
C MET A 1 -15.39 4.78 -6.62
N CYS A 2 -14.68 4.60 -7.74
CA CYS A 2 -14.64 5.67 -8.74
C CYS A 2 -16.05 5.88 -9.23
N MET A 3 -16.60 7.05 -9.01
CA MET A 3 -17.65 7.53 -9.87
C MET A 3 -16.93 8.39 -10.91
N GLY A 4 -17.16 8.11 -12.19
CA GLY A 4 -16.82 9.09 -13.21
C GLY A 4 -17.43 10.44 -12.84
N SER A 5 -16.85 11.54 -13.32
CA SER A 5 -17.49 12.85 -13.19
C SER A 5 -18.96 12.74 -13.62
N ASN A 6 -19.84 13.58 -13.07
CA ASN A 6 -21.26 13.57 -13.49
C ASN A 6 -21.43 13.75 -15.01
N GLU A 7 -20.41 14.25 -15.70
CA GLU A 7 -20.32 14.40 -17.15
C GLU A 7 -20.19 13.05 -17.88
N LEU A 8 -19.63 12.01 -17.26
CA LEU A 8 -19.53 10.66 -17.84
C LEU A 8 -20.80 9.83 -17.67
N ARG A 9 -21.78 10.32 -16.90
CA ARG A 9 -23.00 9.59 -16.58
C ARG A 9 -23.92 9.54 -17.80
N GLY A 10 -23.98 8.39 -18.46
CA GLY A 10 -24.74 8.18 -19.70
C GLY A 10 -23.93 8.29 -21.00
N LEU A 11 -22.62 8.57 -20.91
CA LEU A 11 -21.72 8.59 -22.08
C LEU A 11 -21.06 7.23 -22.37
N ILE A 12 -21.15 6.29 -21.44
CA ILE A 12 -20.54 4.96 -21.55
C ILE A 12 -21.66 3.91 -21.45
N SER A 13 -21.81 3.10 -22.50
CA SER A 13 -22.77 1.99 -22.56
C SER A 13 -22.36 0.85 -21.63
N LYS A 14 -23.28 -0.10 -21.37
CA LYS A 14 -22.95 -1.30 -20.59
C LYS A 14 -21.88 -2.15 -21.28
N GLU A 15 -21.92 -2.24 -22.61
CA GLU A 15 -20.92 -2.95 -23.40
C GLU A 15 -19.55 -2.27 -23.32
N GLU A 16 -19.51 -0.93 -23.30
CA GLU A 16 -18.27 -0.17 -23.17
C GLU A 16 -17.66 -0.31 -21.75
N ILE A 17 -18.48 -0.37 -20.70
CA ILE A 17 -18.03 -0.68 -19.33
C ILE A 17 -17.37 -2.06 -19.28
N GLU A 18 -18.00 -3.07 -19.91
CA GLU A 18 -17.46 -4.42 -19.98
C GLU A 18 -16.13 -4.42 -20.75
N ALA A 19 -16.05 -3.74 -21.89
CA ALA A 19 -14.81 -3.62 -22.67
C ALA A 19 -13.67 -2.94 -21.88
N ILE A 20 -13.98 -1.87 -21.12
CA ILE A 20 -13.02 -1.21 -20.21
C ILE A 20 -12.55 -2.18 -19.11
N SER A 21 -13.44 -3.03 -18.60
CA SER A 21 -13.11 -4.02 -17.57
C SER A 21 -12.16 -5.14 -18.05
N HIS A 22 -12.05 -5.34 -19.36
CA HIS A 22 -11.11 -6.29 -19.97
C HIS A 22 -9.86 -5.63 -20.57
N MET A 23 -9.73 -4.30 -20.47
CA MET A 23 -8.53 -3.62 -20.94
C MET A 23 -7.28 -4.08 -20.18
N SER A 24 -6.17 -4.23 -20.89
CA SER A 24 -4.85 -4.41 -20.28
C SER A 24 -4.44 -3.19 -19.47
N TYR A 25 -3.46 -3.34 -18.57
CA TYR A 25 -2.89 -2.24 -17.81
C TYR A 25 -2.45 -1.06 -18.72
N HIS A 26 -1.77 -1.34 -19.83
CA HIS A 26 -1.34 -0.29 -20.77
C HIS A 26 -2.51 0.42 -21.45
N GLN A 27 -3.55 -0.31 -21.85
CA GLN A 27 -4.76 0.28 -22.44
C GLN A 27 -5.50 1.17 -21.43
N ARG A 28 -5.53 0.72 -20.18
CA ARG A 28 -6.08 1.44 -19.02
C ARG A 28 -5.34 2.75 -18.74
N ILE A 29 -4.00 2.74 -18.74
CA ILE A 29 -3.19 3.95 -18.56
C ILE A 29 -3.38 4.91 -19.73
N ALA A 30 -3.41 4.40 -20.97
CA ALA A 30 -3.68 5.21 -22.15
C ALA A 30 -5.09 5.85 -22.10
N PHE A 31 -6.11 5.09 -21.70
CA PHE A 31 -7.47 5.57 -21.51
C PHE A 31 -7.55 6.65 -20.42
N SER A 32 -6.98 6.38 -19.25
CA SER A 32 -6.86 7.32 -18.12
C SER A 32 -6.23 8.64 -18.55
N THR A 33 -5.11 8.57 -19.27
CA THR A 33 -4.36 9.74 -19.73
C THR A 33 -5.15 10.53 -20.78
N LYS A 34 -5.77 9.83 -21.75
CA LYS A 34 -6.53 10.45 -22.83
C LYS A 34 -7.77 11.21 -22.33
N TYR A 35 -8.47 10.66 -21.34
CA TYR A 35 -9.75 11.21 -20.88
C TYR A 35 -9.65 11.93 -19.52
N GLY A 36 -8.46 12.02 -18.93
CA GLY A 36 -8.27 12.67 -17.62
C GLY A 36 -8.99 11.96 -16.47
N ILE A 37 -9.30 10.66 -16.63
CA ILE A 37 -9.98 9.85 -15.61
C ILE A 37 -8.92 9.21 -14.73
N PRO A 38 -8.83 9.52 -13.43
CA PRO A 38 -7.80 8.95 -12.56
C PRO A 38 -7.91 7.42 -12.46
N TRP A 39 -6.83 6.71 -12.78
CA TRP A 39 -6.77 5.26 -12.75
C TRP A 39 -5.35 4.74 -12.37
N PRO A 40 -5.17 3.78 -11.45
CA PRO A 40 -5.76 3.65 -10.13
C PRO A 40 -7.06 4.35 -9.79
N CYS A 41 -8.15 3.63 -9.59
CA CYS A 41 -9.31 4.22 -8.98
C CYS A 41 -8.81 4.58 -7.63
N LYS A 42 -8.96 5.84 -7.25
CA LYS A 42 -8.45 6.32 -5.98
C LYS A 42 -9.15 5.50 -4.89
N ASN A 43 -8.54 4.39 -4.48
CA ASN A 43 -8.70 3.86 -3.16
C ASN A 43 -8.37 5.06 -2.27
N LYS A 44 -9.21 5.33 -1.27
CA LYS A 44 -8.88 6.36 -0.28
C LYS A 44 -7.62 5.89 0.44
N CYS A 45 -6.47 6.12 -0.17
CA CYS A 45 -5.16 5.87 0.38
C CYS A 45 -4.88 7.07 1.25
N THR A 46 -5.00 6.88 2.56
CA THR A 46 -4.49 7.84 3.51
C THR A 46 -3.01 7.54 3.66
N PHE A 47 -2.14 8.45 3.23
CA PHE A 47 -0.70 8.23 3.36
C PHE A 47 -0.31 8.15 4.84
N GLY A 48 0.37 7.08 5.23
CA GLY A 48 0.82 6.84 6.60
C GLY A 48 2.12 7.59 6.92
N TYR A 49 2.07 8.92 6.92
CA TYR A 49 3.25 9.76 7.24
C TYR A 49 3.76 9.57 8.68
N ASP A 50 2.87 9.11 9.56
CA ASP A 50 3.08 8.76 10.97
C ASP A 50 3.45 7.28 11.18
N ILE A 51 3.08 6.41 10.25
CA ILE A 51 3.35 4.97 10.33
C ILE A 51 4.69 4.60 9.68
N TYR A 52 5.04 5.22 8.55
CA TYR A 52 6.21 4.87 7.78
C TYR A 52 7.29 5.95 7.88
N ALA A 53 8.47 5.55 8.33
CA ALA A 53 9.63 6.45 8.46
C ALA A 53 10.05 7.08 7.12
N CYS A 54 9.97 6.33 6.02
CA CYS A 54 10.44 6.75 4.70
C CYS A 54 9.33 6.73 3.64
N PRO A 55 9.47 7.54 2.58
CA PRO A 55 8.69 7.36 1.36
C PRO A 55 8.85 5.95 0.81
N ARG A 56 7.87 5.50 0.03
CA ARG A 56 7.91 4.24 -0.71
C ARG A 56 9.17 4.19 -1.59
N GLY A 57 9.87 3.06 -1.53
CA GLY A 57 11.11 2.81 -2.28
C GLY A 57 12.36 3.46 -1.71
N TRP A 58 12.25 4.25 -0.63
CA TRP A 58 13.40 4.87 0.01
C TRP A 58 13.92 4.00 1.16
N LEU A 59 15.24 3.86 1.26
CA LEU A 59 15.90 3.05 2.28
C LEU A 59 16.03 3.84 3.58
N ASN A 60 15.45 3.33 4.67
CA ASN A 60 15.72 3.84 6.02
C ASN A 60 17.12 3.41 6.47
N LEU A 61 18.08 4.33 6.42
CA LEU A 61 19.46 4.05 6.79
C LEU A 61 19.53 3.74 8.27
N MET A 62 19.92 2.50 8.59
CA MET A 62 20.13 2.04 9.97
C MET A 62 18.89 2.22 10.87
N ASN A 63 17.68 2.24 10.29
CA ASN A 63 16.43 2.52 11.00
C ASN A 63 16.42 3.87 11.76
N SER A 64 17.18 4.85 11.28
CA SER A 64 17.36 6.16 11.95
C SER A 64 16.32 7.23 11.58
N GLY A 65 15.49 6.99 10.56
CA GLY A 65 14.64 8.03 9.96
C GLY A 65 15.35 8.84 8.87
N ALA A 66 16.65 8.62 8.68
CA ALA A 66 17.40 9.11 7.52
C ALA A 66 17.08 8.24 6.31
N CYS A 67 16.31 8.77 5.37
CA CYS A 67 15.83 8.03 4.21
C CYS A 67 16.66 8.39 2.98
N LYS A 68 17.24 7.36 2.35
CA LYS A 68 17.98 7.46 1.08
C LYS A 68 17.09 7.07 -0.10
N ALA A 69 16.99 7.95 -1.08
CA ALA A 69 16.31 7.72 -2.34
C ALA A 69 16.98 6.60 -3.17
N PRO A 70 16.21 5.85 -3.97
CA PRO A 70 16.78 4.84 -4.87
C PRO A 70 17.62 5.49 -5.98
N ASP A 71 18.50 4.72 -6.59
CA ASP A 71 19.49 5.24 -7.54
C ASP A 71 18.84 5.77 -8.83
N ASP A 72 17.68 5.25 -9.20
CA ASP A 72 16.87 5.63 -10.36
C ASP A 72 15.91 6.81 -10.09
N TYR A 73 15.87 7.34 -8.85
CA TYR A 73 15.05 8.50 -8.53
C TYR A 73 15.55 9.76 -9.25
N ILE A 74 14.76 10.24 -10.20
CA ILE A 74 14.98 11.50 -10.92
C ILE A 74 14.43 12.63 -10.07
N ALA A 75 15.30 13.28 -9.29
CA ALA A 75 14.90 14.31 -8.34
C ALA A 75 14.31 15.55 -9.04
N PRO A 76 13.02 15.87 -8.83
CA PRO A 76 12.46 17.15 -9.26
C PRO A 76 13.04 18.28 -8.41
N ASN A 77 13.20 19.49 -8.97
CA ASN A 77 13.47 20.71 -8.20
C ASN A 77 14.63 20.62 -7.19
N ASN A 78 15.70 19.87 -7.50
CA ASN A 78 16.84 19.62 -6.61
C ASN A 78 16.47 18.99 -5.25
N CYS A 79 15.42 18.17 -5.20
CA CYS A 79 15.05 17.43 -3.99
C CYS A 79 16.22 16.56 -3.47
N PRO A 80 16.55 16.61 -2.16
CA PRO A 80 17.66 15.85 -1.61
C PRO A 80 17.46 14.33 -1.77
N ARG A 81 18.54 13.62 -2.10
CA ARG A 81 18.54 12.14 -2.15
C ARG A 81 18.68 11.48 -0.79
N ILE A 82 19.05 12.22 0.24
CA ILE A 82 19.04 11.76 1.64
C ILE A 82 18.33 12.84 2.45
N THR A 83 17.29 12.45 3.18
CA THR A 83 16.47 13.37 3.99
C THR A 83 16.10 12.71 5.31
N HIS A 84 16.19 13.47 6.40
CA HIS A 84 15.71 13.07 7.73
C HIS A 84 14.23 13.43 7.87
N PHE A 85 13.35 12.42 7.81
CA PHE A 85 11.91 12.63 7.94
C PHE A 85 11.39 12.45 9.37
N ASP A 86 12.21 11.91 10.26
CA ASP A 86 11.97 11.82 11.71
C ASP A 86 11.82 13.20 12.36
N TYR A 87 12.48 14.23 11.81
CA TYR A 87 12.35 15.62 12.28
C TYR A 87 11.22 16.41 11.61
N MET A 88 10.43 15.80 10.73
CA MET A 88 9.36 16.47 10.00
C MET A 88 7.97 16.09 10.52
N ASP A 89 7.09 17.07 10.61
CA ASP A 89 5.67 16.83 10.89
C ASP A 89 4.92 16.28 9.65
N ILE A 90 3.65 15.91 9.84
CA ILE A 90 2.81 15.33 8.78
C ILE A 90 2.63 16.31 7.61
N ASN A 91 2.47 17.61 7.88
CA ASN A 91 2.26 18.63 6.85
C ASN A 91 3.53 18.86 6.03
N GLU A 92 4.69 18.85 6.69
CA GLU A 92 6.01 18.96 6.06
C GLU A 92 6.28 17.74 5.15
N LYS A 93 6.00 16.53 5.64
CA LYS A 93 6.09 15.29 4.85
C LYS A 93 5.12 15.32 3.65
N GLU A 94 3.89 15.80 3.83
CA GLU A 94 2.92 15.95 2.74
C GLU A 94 3.41 16.96 1.68
N LYS A 95 3.96 18.10 2.13
CA LYS A 95 4.53 19.11 1.24
C LYS A 95 5.73 18.56 0.47
N PHE A 96 6.63 17.85 1.14
CA PHE A 96 7.77 17.18 0.50
C PHE A 96 7.29 16.16 -0.54
N SER A 97 6.31 15.33 -0.19
CA SER A 97 5.68 14.35 -1.08
C SER A 97 5.19 14.99 -2.38
N LYS A 98 4.52 16.14 -2.30
CA LYS A 98 4.04 16.89 -3.47
C LYS A 98 5.17 17.51 -4.29
N ILE A 99 6.13 18.19 -3.65
CA ILE A 99 7.21 18.93 -4.34
C ILE A 99 8.20 17.98 -5.01
N CYS A 100 8.55 16.90 -4.33
CA CYS A 100 9.54 15.93 -4.76
C CYS A 100 8.94 14.74 -5.51
N ASN A 101 7.61 14.74 -5.72
CA ASN A 101 6.88 13.67 -6.37
C ASN A 101 7.22 12.28 -5.78
N VAL A 102 7.35 12.21 -4.45
CA VAL A 102 7.52 10.97 -3.70
C VAL A 102 6.22 10.65 -2.99
N LYS A 103 5.97 9.38 -2.67
CA LYS A 103 4.73 8.97 -2.00
C LYS A 103 5.06 8.12 -0.80
N TRP A 104 4.34 8.31 0.30
CA TRP A 104 4.36 7.36 1.40
C TRP A 104 3.46 6.18 1.07
N LEU A 105 3.62 5.09 1.81
CA LEU A 105 2.69 3.98 1.75
C LEU A 105 1.36 4.38 2.41
N CYS A 106 0.28 3.73 2.00
CA CYS A 106 -1.02 3.97 2.61
C CYS A 106 -1.06 3.32 4.00
N VAL A 107 -1.79 3.91 4.95
CA VAL A 107 -2.02 3.33 6.28
C VAL A 107 -2.50 1.88 6.17
N GLU A 108 -3.37 1.60 5.21
CA GLU A 108 -3.92 0.27 4.97
C GLU A 108 -2.86 -0.77 4.58
N ASN A 109 -1.71 -0.35 4.02
CA ASN A 109 -0.62 -1.27 3.67
C ASN A 109 0.03 -1.89 4.91
N SER A 110 -0.08 -1.26 6.09
CA SER A 110 0.48 -1.77 7.35
C SER A 110 -0.35 -2.90 7.92
N GLN A 111 -1.61 -2.98 7.51
CA GLN A 111 -2.57 -3.98 7.96
C GLN A 111 -2.52 -5.24 7.09
N ARG A 112 -1.70 -5.29 6.04
CA ARG A 112 -1.66 -6.39 5.07
C ARG A 112 -0.82 -7.56 5.56
N ASP A 113 -1.32 -8.77 5.32
CA ASP A 113 -0.61 -10.02 5.53
C ASP A 113 0.11 -10.44 4.24
N TYR A 114 1.34 -9.93 4.08
CA TYR A 114 2.20 -10.25 2.93
C TYR A 114 2.78 -11.66 2.97
N SER A 115 2.48 -12.47 4.00
CA SER A 115 2.89 -13.87 4.06
C SER A 115 1.97 -14.80 3.28
N LYS A 116 0.78 -14.32 2.91
CA LYS A 116 -0.25 -15.07 2.17
C LYS A 116 -0.36 -14.59 0.73
N CYS A 117 -0.97 -15.42 -0.12
CA CYS A 117 -1.34 -15.00 -1.46
C CYS A 117 -2.36 -13.85 -1.41
N PRO A 118 -2.37 -12.97 -2.42
CA PRO A 118 -3.38 -11.93 -2.55
C PRO A 118 -4.81 -12.49 -2.56
N ILE A 119 -5.79 -11.66 -2.23
CA ILE A 119 -7.21 -11.99 -2.35
C ILE A 119 -7.50 -12.39 -3.79
N TYR A 120 -8.24 -13.50 -3.96
CA TYR A 120 -8.52 -14.14 -5.24
C TYR A 120 -7.30 -14.78 -5.94
N PHE A 121 -6.24 -15.06 -5.18
CA PHE A 121 -5.13 -15.91 -5.60
C PHE A 121 -5.03 -17.14 -4.70
N GLU A 122 -4.92 -18.30 -5.32
CA GLU A 122 -4.75 -19.59 -4.66
C GLU A 122 -3.27 -19.96 -4.56
N TYR A 123 -2.87 -20.47 -3.39
CA TYR A 123 -1.54 -21.00 -3.16
C TYR A 123 -1.40 -22.41 -3.74
N ILE A 124 -0.41 -22.61 -4.61
CA ILE A 124 -0.13 -23.90 -5.24
C ILE A 124 0.67 -24.78 -4.29
N LYS A 125 0.08 -25.92 -3.88
CA LYS A 125 0.68 -26.84 -2.90
C LYS A 125 1.60 -27.91 -3.50
N GLU A 126 1.42 -28.25 -4.78
CA GLU A 126 2.05 -29.39 -5.43
C GLU A 126 2.44 -29.08 -6.88
N GLY A 127 3.35 -29.89 -7.45
CA GLY A 127 3.84 -29.74 -8.82
C GLY A 127 4.95 -28.71 -9.01
N ASN A 128 5.26 -28.39 -10.26
CA ASN A 128 6.40 -27.54 -10.65
C ASN A 128 6.25 -26.07 -10.21
N TYR A 129 5.02 -25.62 -9.94
CA TYR A 129 4.72 -24.25 -9.49
C TYR A 129 4.41 -24.20 -7.98
N LYS A 130 4.79 -25.23 -7.22
CA LYS A 130 4.61 -25.27 -5.76
C LYS A 130 5.23 -24.03 -5.11
N GLY A 131 4.50 -23.39 -4.21
CA GLY A 131 4.95 -22.16 -3.54
C GLY A 131 4.44 -20.87 -4.20
N MET A 132 3.93 -20.96 -5.43
CA MET A 132 3.46 -19.80 -6.18
C MET A 132 1.98 -19.52 -5.91
N CYS A 133 1.57 -18.29 -6.24
CA CYS A 133 0.20 -17.82 -6.14
C CYS A 133 -0.39 -17.72 -7.55
N LYS A 134 -1.56 -18.33 -7.78
CA LYS A 134 -2.28 -18.31 -9.06
C LYS A 134 -3.64 -17.63 -8.91
N PRO A 135 -4.03 -16.72 -9.81
CA PRO A 135 -5.35 -16.10 -9.76
C PRO A 135 -6.48 -17.14 -9.92
N ASP A 136 -7.55 -16.98 -9.15
CA ASP A 136 -8.78 -17.76 -9.26
C ASP A 136 -9.78 -17.13 -10.27
N GLU A 137 -10.94 -17.76 -10.45
CA GLU A 137 -11.97 -17.29 -11.41
C GLU A 137 -12.63 -15.94 -11.01
N LYS A 138 -12.57 -15.58 -9.73
CA LYS A 138 -13.14 -14.34 -9.18
C LYS A 138 -12.20 -13.17 -9.42
N TYR A 139 -10.90 -13.41 -9.60
CA TYR A 139 -9.94 -12.37 -9.91
C TYR A 139 -10.17 -11.75 -11.30
N LYS A 140 -10.49 -10.45 -11.32
CA LYS A 140 -10.76 -9.67 -12.55
C LYS A 140 -9.62 -8.75 -12.99
N GLY A 141 -8.50 -8.73 -12.27
CA GLY A 141 -7.35 -7.90 -12.64
C GLY A 141 -6.51 -8.47 -13.79
N PRO A 142 -5.44 -7.77 -14.18
CA PRO A 142 -4.66 -8.08 -15.39
C PRO A 142 -3.71 -9.29 -15.26
N CYS A 143 -3.36 -9.73 -14.04
CA CYS A 143 -2.36 -10.77 -13.82
C CYS A 143 -2.97 -12.17 -13.85
N LYS A 144 -2.89 -12.88 -14.99
CA LYS A 144 -3.55 -14.19 -15.21
C LYS A 144 -2.69 -15.42 -14.94
N GLU A 145 -1.37 -15.25 -14.82
CA GLU A 145 -0.42 -16.35 -14.64
C GLU A 145 -0.06 -16.60 -13.17
N ALA A 146 0.36 -17.84 -12.89
CA ALA A 146 0.95 -18.19 -11.60
C ALA A 146 2.29 -17.47 -11.41
N GLN A 147 2.48 -16.85 -10.24
CA GLN A 147 3.66 -16.02 -9.96
C GLN A 147 4.19 -16.30 -8.55
N ASP A 148 5.50 -16.20 -8.39
CA ASP A 148 6.17 -16.36 -7.10
C ASP A 148 6.07 -15.07 -6.28
N ILE A 149 4.85 -14.76 -5.84
CA ILE A 149 4.51 -13.50 -5.17
C ILE A 149 5.03 -13.48 -3.72
N LEU A 150 5.19 -14.64 -3.09
CA LEU A 150 5.55 -14.73 -1.68
C LEU A 150 7.02 -14.40 -1.41
N THR A 151 7.91 -14.67 -2.36
CA THR A 151 9.36 -14.37 -2.28
C THR A 151 9.69 -12.92 -2.61
N LEU A 152 8.74 -12.16 -3.15
CA LEU A 152 8.91 -10.74 -3.42
C LEU A 152 9.24 -9.97 -2.15
N ASN A 153 10.13 -8.98 -2.28
CA ASN A 153 10.35 -8.01 -1.21
C ASN A 153 9.12 -7.10 -1.06
N LEU A 154 9.09 -6.33 0.02
CA LEU A 154 7.92 -5.52 0.36
C LEU A 154 7.57 -4.47 -0.72
N GLU A 155 8.58 -3.85 -1.33
CA GLU A 155 8.38 -2.90 -2.44
C GLU A 155 7.78 -3.58 -3.67
N GLN A 156 8.31 -4.74 -4.04
CA GLN A 156 7.78 -5.55 -5.14
C GLN A 156 6.35 -6.00 -4.87
N LYS A 157 5.99 -6.31 -3.61
CA LYS A 157 4.61 -6.62 -3.23
C LYS A 157 3.68 -5.41 -3.37
N TYR A 158 4.14 -4.20 -3.06
CA TYR A 158 3.36 -2.98 -3.33
C TYR A 158 3.18 -2.74 -4.83
N ASN A 159 4.24 -2.91 -5.61
CA ASN A 159 4.19 -2.80 -7.07
C ASN A 159 3.24 -3.85 -7.67
N PHE A 160 3.22 -5.05 -7.08
CA PHE A 160 2.28 -6.10 -7.43
C PHE A 160 0.82 -5.71 -7.15
N GLU A 161 0.50 -5.17 -5.97
CA GLU A 161 -0.88 -4.73 -5.65
C GLU A 161 -1.39 -3.70 -6.66
N GLU A 162 -0.53 -2.77 -7.07
CA GLU A 162 -0.89 -1.74 -8.07
C GLU A 162 -0.98 -2.30 -9.48
N THR A 163 0.02 -3.06 -9.93
CA THR A 163 0.10 -3.58 -11.30
C THR A 163 -0.97 -4.63 -11.55
N CYS A 164 -1.21 -5.49 -10.56
CA CYS A 164 -2.19 -6.56 -10.63
C CYS A 164 -3.56 -6.17 -10.09
N GLU A 165 -3.77 -4.92 -9.64
CA GLU A 165 -5.06 -4.50 -9.06
C GLU A 165 -5.57 -5.49 -8.00
N ALA A 166 -4.63 -6.07 -7.25
CA ALA A 166 -4.85 -7.12 -6.28
C ALA A 166 -4.56 -6.56 -4.90
N GLN A 167 -5.17 -7.16 -3.87
CA GLN A 167 -4.93 -6.74 -2.50
C GLN A 167 -4.49 -7.94 -1.69
N PHE A 168 -3.50 -7.76 -0.82
CA PHE A 168 -3.22 -8.76 0.20
C PHE A 168 -4.33 -8.76 1.26
N PRO A 169 -4.65 -9.93 1.84
CA PRO A 169 -5.59 -9.99 2.95
C PRO A 169 -5.06 -9.17 4.12
N ASN A 170 -5.95 -8.66 4.97
CA ASN A 170 -5.50 -8.02 6.20
C ASN A 170 -5.03 -9.07 7.22
N LEU A 171 -4.00 -8.72 7.99
CA LEU A 171 -3.58 -9.41 9.21
C LEU A 171 -4.79 -9.58 10.12
N GLN A 172 -5.01 -10.81 10.56
CA GLN A 172 -6.01 -11.12 11.56
C GLN A 172 -5.30 -11.15 12.92
N ILE A 173 -5.86 -10.53 13.95
CA ILE A 173 -5.25 -10.48 15.30
C ILE A 173 -4.90 -11.88 15.83
N LYS A 174 -5.74 -12.87 15.51
CA LYS A 174 -5.53 -14.29 15.83
C LYS A 174 -4.33 -14.95 15.14
N ASP A 175 -3.83 -14.38 14.05
CA ASP A 175 -2.72 -14.89 13.26
C ASP A 175 -1.38 -14.23 13.67
N ILE A 176 -1.42 -13.21 14.55
CA ILE A 176 -0.22 -12.61 15.15
C ILE A 176 0.27 -13.54 16.25
N PRO A 177 1.50 -14.07 16.21
CA PRO A 177 2.04 -14.91 17.27
C PRO A 177 2.03 -14.12 18.58
N GLN A 178 1.16 -14.50 19.52
CA GLN A 178 1.21 -13.96 20.88
C GLN A 178 2.27 -14.76 21.63
N THR A 179 3.37 -14.12 21.99
CA THR A 179 4.34 -14.72 22.90
C THR A 179 3.89 -14.50 24.35
N GLU A 180 4.24 -15.38 25.27
CA GLU A 180 3.93 -15.21 26.71
C GLU A 180 4.53 -13.91 27.30
N GLN A 181 5.45 -13.26 26.58
CA GLN A 181 6.04 -11.96 26.89
C GLN A 181 5.20 -10.75 26.42
N ASP A 182 4.19 -10.96 25.57
CA ASP A 182 3.26 -9.90 25.10
C ASP A 182 2.08 -9.69 26.08
N SER A 183 1.95 -10.55 27.08
CA SER A 183 0.98 -10.40 28.18
C SER A 183 1.46 -9.35 29.19
N ILE A 184 1.25 -8.07 28.88
CA ILE A 184 1.41 -6.99 29.84
C ILE A 184 0.31 -7.15 30.92
N SER A 185 0.71 -7.27 32.19
CA SER A 185 -0.27 -7.41 33.27
C SER A 185 -1.21 -6.19 33.32
N PRO A 186 -2.49 -6.35 33.70
CA PRO A 186 -3.44 -5.23 33.77
C PRO A 186 -2.94 -4.06 34.64
N SER A 187 -2.22 -4.35 35.72
CA SER A 187 -1.63 -3.33 36.60
C SER A 187 -0.42 -2.62 35.98
N THR A 188 0.32 -3.29 35.08
CA THR A 188 1.38 -2.68 34.29
C THR A 188 0.79 -1.77 33.21
N MET A 189 -0.32 -2.19 32.56
CA MET A 189 -1.04 -1.34 31.62
C MET A 189 -1.62 -0.08 32.28
N GLU A 190 -2.24 -0.21 33.46
CA GLU A 190 -2.74 0.95 34.22
C GLU A 190 -1.62 1.92 34.61
N LYS A 191 -0.43 1.40 34.96
CA LYS A 191 0.74 2.25 35.24
C LYS A 191 1.26 2.98 34.00
N LEU A 192 1.24 2.34 32.83
CA LEU A 192 1.63 2.96 31.56
C LEU A 192 0.64 4.04 31.10
N LEU A 193 -0.65 3.88 31.44
CA LEU A 193 -1.72 4.81 31.07
C LEU A 193 -1.96 5.91 32.12
N ASN A 194 -1.41 5.79 33.32
CA ASN A 194 -1.56 6.79 34.37
C ASN A 194 -0.69 8.03 34.08
N GLY A 195 -1.36 9.11 33.67
CA GLY A 195 -0.75 10.36 33.23
C GLY A 195 -1.08 10.70 31.78
N THR A 196 -1.67 9.77 31.02
CA THR A 196 -2.14 10.01 29.66
C THR A 196 -3.56 10.59 29.71
N ASP A 197 -3.76 11.77 29.11
CA ASP A 197 -5.10 12.35 29.00
C ASP A 197 -5.92 11.56 27.98
N LEU A 198 -6.74 10.62 28.49
CA LEU A 198 -7.61 9.75 27.68
C LEU A 198 -8.85 10.47 27.13
N THR A 199 -9.00 11.77 27.35
CA THR A 199 -10.15 12.53 26.80
C THR A 199 -10.06 12.72 25.29
N ASN A 200 -8.86 12.65 24.71
CA ASN A 200 -8.66 12.51 23.27
C ASN A 200 -8.30 11.06 22.93
N LYS A 201 -9.13 10.41 22.11
CA LYS A 201 -9.05 8.98 21.72
C LYS A 201 -7.82 8.57 20.91
N SER A 202 -6.70 9.28 21.00
CA SER A 202 -5.45 8.94 20.33
C SER A 202 -4.33 8.89 21.36
N VAL A 203 -4.01 7.67 21.82
CA VAL A 203 -2.75 7.41 22.51
C VAL A 203 -1.70 7.22 21.42
N THR A 204 -0.83 8.21 21.24
CA THR A 204 0.45 8.03 20.54
C THR A 204 1.45 7.46 21.54
N LEU A 205 1.95 6.26 21.27
CA LEU A 205 3.12 5.73 21.95
C LEU A 205 4.34 6.40 21.32
N GLU A 206 5.07 7.21 22.11
CA GLU A 206 6.41 7.71 21.75
C GLU A 206 7.42 6.56 21.71
#